data_AF-A0A3D8RLC3-F1
#
_entry.id   AF-A0A3D8RLC3-F1
#
_cell.length_a   1.000
_cell.length_b   1.000
_cell.length_c   1.000
_cell.angle_alpha   90.00
_cell.angle_beta   90.00
_cell.angle_gamma   90.00
#
_symmetry.space_group_name_H-M   'P 1'
#
loop_
_entity.id
_entity.type
_entity.pdbx_description
1 polymer ?
#
loop_
_entity_poly.entity_id
_entity_poly.type
_entity_poly.pdbx_seq_one_letter_code
_entity_poly.pdbx_strand_id
1 'polypeptide(L)'
;MRASLFNVVAITASLATANAVLPRAACNADNCLRAVTGTAGVNNKPALTARQADCSAFLVATVTPDTSTITVTATATVTSSPQRRAVDSHGNEVGEMEKRIVTAAAAAAAVPTYASACSGGVRYSSACSCFGITASTVTAAPPSTTTTVTATVTVAPAP
;
A
#
# COMPACT_ATOMS: atom_id res chain seq x y z
N MET A 1 0.21 -83.26 21.83
CA MET A 1 -0.22 -82.18 20.93
C MET A 1 0.47 -80.89 21.36
N ARG A 2 1.47 -80.41 20.60
CA ARG A 2 2.15 -79.12 20.83
C ARG A 2 2.10 -78.37 19.49
N ALA A 3 1.24 -77.36 19.42
CA ALA A 3 1.05 -76.55 18.21
C ALA A 3 2.18 -75.52 18.08
N SER A 4 2.78 -75.47 16.90
CA SER A 4 3.88 -74.58 16.53
C SER A 4 3.35 -73.34 15.82
N LEU A 5 3.60 -72.18 16.44
CA LEU A 5 3.98 -70.87 15.88
C LEU A 5 3.44 -70.46 14.50
N PHE A 6 2.51 -69.49 14.48
CA PHE A 6 2.32 -68.57 13.37
C PHE A 6 2.70 -67.16 13.84
N ASN A 7 3.82 -66.62 13.35
CA ASN A 7 4.18 -65.21 13.49
C ASN A 7 4.12 -64.58 12.10
N VAL A 8 3.01 -63.90 11.79
CA VAL A 8 2.88 -63.05 10.60
C VAL A 8 3.27 -61.63 11.02
N VAL A 9 4.49 -61.22 10.69
CA VAL A 9 4.93 -59.82 10.84
C VAL A 9 4.46 -59.06 9.61
N ALA A 10 3.41 -58.26 9.75
CA ALA A 10 2.96 -57.32 8.73
C ALA A 10 3.85 -56.07 8.78
N ILE A 11 4.68 -55.88 7.76
CA ILE A 11 5.51 -54.67 7.60
C ILE A 11 4.66 -53.62 6.86
N THR A 12 4.09 -52.66 7.60
CA THR A 12 3.47 -51.47 7.00
C THR A 12 4.55 -50.47 6.63
N ALA A 13 4.93 -50.43 5.36
CA ALA A 13 5.78 -49.37 4.83
C ALA A 13 5.00 -48.05 4.85
N SER A 14 5.39 -47.14 5.74
CA SER A 14 4.85 -45.79 5.80
C SER A 14 5.60 -44.95 4.76
N LEU A 15 4.95 -44.55 3.67
CA LEU A 15 5.47 -43.54 2.74
C LEU A 15 5.38 -42.16 3.44
N ALA A 16 6.46 -41.74 4.09
CA ALA A 16 6.61 -40.36 4.53
C ALA A 16 6.84 -39.49 3.30
N THR A 17 5.82 -38.76 2.86
CA THR A 17 6.03 -37.65 1.91
C THR A 17 6.84 -36.58 2.62
N ALA A 18 8.13 -36.50 2.32
CA ALA A 18 8.97 -35.39 2.75
C ALA A 18 8.52 -34.12 2.02
N ASN A 19 7.59 -33.37 2.61
CA ASN A 19 7.46 -31.96 2.27
C ASN A 19 8.80 -31.33 2.65
N ALA A 20 9.55 -30.83 1.66
CA ALA A 20 10.73 -30.02 1.92
C ALA A 20 10.28 -28.77 2.67
N VAL A 21 10.29 -28.83 4.00
CA VAL A 21 10.25 -27.65 4.85
C VAL A 21 11.58 -26.97 4.59
N LEU A 22 11.59 -26.03 3.63
CA LEU A 22 12.67 -25.06 3.50
C LEU A 22 12.96 -24.54 4.92
N PRO A 23 14.21 -24.56 5.40
CA PRO A 23 14.52 -24.02 6.70
C PRO A 23 14.04 -22.57 6.68
N ARG A 24 12.98 -22.27 7.43
CA ARG A 24 12.63 -20.89 7.73
C ARG A 24 13.91 -20.31 8.31
N ALA A 25 14.41 -19.19 7.77
CA ALA A 25 15.51 -18.48 8.39
C ALA A 25 15.21 -18.44 9.90
N ALA A 26 16.13 -18.98 10.71
CA ALA A 26 15.85 -19.22 12.12
C ALA A 26 15.39 -17.90 12.75
N CYS A 27 14.14 -17.87 13.19
CA CYS A 27 13.57 -16.64 13.74
C CYS A 27 14.32 -16.28 15.01
N ASN A 28 14.72 -15.02 15.12
CA ASN A 28 15.41 -14.53 16.31
C ASN A 28 14.50 -14.72 17.51
N ALA A 29 14.84 -15.63 18.43
CA ALA A 29 14.06 -15.92 19.64
C ALA A 29 14.17 -14.81 20.71
N ASP A 30 14.10 -13.56 20.26
CA ASP A 30 14.35 -12.35 21.02
C ASP A 30 13.06 -11.72 21.56
N ASN A 31 13.21 -10.61 22.29
CA ASN A 31 12.09 -9.90 22.90
C ASN A 31 11.18 -9.22 21.86
N CYS A 32 11.68 -8.94 20.65
CA CYS A 32 10.87 -8.41 19.56
C CYS A 32 9.93 -9.49 19.02
N LEU A 33 10.47 -10.68 18.70
CA LEU A 33 9.65 -11.80 18.26
C LEU A 33 8.62 -12.18 19.32
N ARG A 34 9.02 -12.26 20.60
CA ARG A 34 8.09 -12.54 21.72
C ARG A 34 6.99 -11.48 21.82
N ALA A 35 7.29 -10.21 21.59
CA ALA A 35 6.30 -9.15 21.59
C ALA A 35 5.29 -9.29 20.43
N VAL A 36 5.73 -9.79 19.28
CA VAL A 36 4.89 -9.96 18.09
C VAL A 36 4.07 -11.26 18.15
N THR A 37 4.68 -12.38 18.53
CA THR A 37 4.09 -13.74 18.41
C THR A 37 3.69 -14.38 19.74
N GLY A 38 4.13 -13.84 20.88
CA GLY A 38 3.94 -14.46 22.19
C GLY A 38 2.46 -14.57 22.59
N THR A 39 2.06 -15.78 23.01
CA THR A 39 0.71 -16.16 23.45
C THR A 39 0.38 -15.72 24.88
N ALA A 40 1.37 -15.29 25.65
CA ALA A 40 1.16 -14.76 26.98
C ALA A 40 0.55 -13.37 26.87
N GLY A 41 -0.76 -13.26 27.12
CA GLY A 41 -1.48 -12.00 27.39
C GLY A 41 -1.03 -11.32 28.69
N VAL A 42 0.26 -11.43 29.03
CA VAL A 42 0.88 -10.77 30.16
C VAL A 42 1.28 -9.37 29.70
N ASN A 43 0.76 -8.34 30.38
CA ASN A 43 1.11 -6.91 30.22
C ASN A 43 0.42 -6.15 29.08
N ASN A 44 -0.93 -6.02 29.11
CA ASN A 44 -1.70 -5.08 28.27
C ASN A 44 -1.45 -5.17 26.74
N LYS A 45 -1.01 -6.34 26.29
CA LYS A 45 -0.56 -6.54 24.92
C LYS A 45 -1.78 -6.93 24.06
N PRO A 46 -1.98 -6.37 22.85
CA PRO A 46 -3.16 -6.66 22.03
C PRO A 46 -3.33 -8.14 21.73
N ALA A 47 -4.55 -8.57 21.38
CA ALA A 47 -4.79 -9.94 20.91
C ALA A 47 -3.90 -10.28 19.71
N LEU A 48 -3.57 -11.56 19.52
CA LEU A 48 -2.71 -12.00 18.41
C LEU A 48 -3.26 -11.58 17.04
N THR A 49 -4.58 -11.59 16.87
CA THR A 49 -5.26 -11.12 15.65
C THR A 49 -5.00 -9.64 15.38
N ALA A 50 -5.02 -8.79 16.41
CA ALA A 50 -4.68 -7.38 16.27
C ALA A 50 -3.21 -7.21 15.88
N ARG A 51 -2.29 -7.97 16.48
CA ARG A 51 -0.87 -7.93 16.12
C ARG A 51 -0.60 -8.41 14.70
N GLN A 52 -1.36 -9.39 14.22
CA GLN A 52 -1.32 -9.84 12.83
C GLN A 52 -1.79 -8.74 11.89
N ALA A 53 -2.86 -8.01 12.25
CA ALA A 53 -3.33 -6.86 11.50
C ALA A 53 -2.31 -5.70 11.50
N ASP A 54 -1.66 -5.44 12.63
CA ASP A 54 -0.60 -4.45 12.72
C ASP A 54 0.62 -4.85 11.87
N CYS A 55 0.98 -6.14 11.86
CA CYS A 55 2.03 -6.66 10.98
C CYS A 55 1.66 -6.56 9.50
N SER A 56 0.42 -6.88 9.13
CA SER A 56 0.00 -6.78 7.72
C SER A 56 0.00 -5.33 7.28
N ALA A 57 -0.57 -4.41 8.07
CA ALA A 57 -0.57 -2.97 7.79
C ALA A 57 0.84 -2.40 7.69
N PHE A 58 1.75 -2.79 8.60
CA PHE A 58 3.13 -2.31 8.59
C PHE A 58 3.93 -2.80 7.37
N LEU A 59 3.64 -4.01 6.89
CA LEU A 59 4.31 -4.61 5.74
C LEU A 59 3.66 -4.24 4.39
N VAL A 60 2.63 -3.38 4.39
CA VAL A 60 2.10 -2.82 3.14
C VAL A 60 3.01 -1.69 2.65
N ALA A 61 3.52 -1.85 1.44
CA ALA A 61 4.17 -0.76 0.70
C ALA A 61 3.19 -0.17 -0.32
N THR A 62 3.00 1.15 -0.27
CA THR A 62 2.22 1.86 -1.29
C THR A 62 3.14 2.40 -2.35
N VAL A 63 2.91 2.00 -3.60
CA VAL A 63 3.62 2.52 -4.77
C VAL A 63 2.69 3.51 -5.48
N THR A 64 3.13 4.75 -5.62
CA THR A 64 2.44 5.77 -6.43
C THR A 64 3.16 5.88 -7.78
N PRO A 65 2.48 5.60 -8.91
CA PRO A 65 3.06 5.79 -10.24
C PRO A 65 3.32 7.26 -10.56
N ASP A 66 4.12 7.51 -11.60
CA ASP A 66 4.41 8.86 -12.08
C ASP A 66 3.15 9.63 -12.50
N THR A 67 3.28 10.96 -12.50
CA THR A 67 2.17 11.87 -12.84
C THR A 67 1.81 11.79 -14.32
N SER A 68 0.54 11.58 -14.61
CA SER A 68 0.00 11.63 -15.98
C SER A 68 -0.31 13.08 -16.38
N THR A 69 0.22 13.53 -17.52
CA THR A 69 -0.09 14.86 -18.07
C THR A 69 -1.19 14.74 -19.13
N ILE A 70 -2.28 15.47 -18.94
CA ILE A 70 -3.43 15.55 -19.84
C ILE A 70 -3.41 16.91 -20.51
N THR A 71 -3.20 16.96 -21.83
CA THR A 71 -3.28 18.21 -22.61
C THR A 71 -4.68 18.37 -23.16
N VAL A 72 -5.33 19.49 -22.88
CA VAL A 72 -6.66 19.86 -23.38
C VAL A 72 -6.49 21.01 -24.35
N THR A 73 -6.84 20.81 -25.62
CA THR A 73 -6.89 21.90 -26.60
C THR A 73 -8.27 22.56 -26.55
N ALA A 74 -8.32 23.82 -26.16
CA ALA A 74 -9.53 24.65 -26.18
C ALA A 74 -9.49 25.57 -27.41
N THR A 75 -10.43 25.40 -28.34
CA THR A 75 -10.56 26.32 -29.48
C THR A 75 -11.45 27.50 -29.09
N ALA A 76 -10.89 28.69 -29.04
CA ALA A 76 -11.61 29.94 -28.87
C ALA A 76 -11.84 30.59 -30.24
N THR A 77 -13.09 30.65 -30.69
CA THR A 77 -13.47 31.42 -31.87
C THR A 77 -13.71 32.87 -31.46
N VAL A 78 -12.86 33.78 -31.95
CA VAL A 78 -12.98 35.22 -31.69
C VAL A 78 -13.52 35.87 -32.96
N THR A 79 -14.79 36.27 -32.89
CA THR A 79 -15.37 37.21 -33.85
C THR A 79 -14.98 38.61 -33.39
N SER A 80 -14.28 39.39 -34.22
CA SER A 80 -13.91 40.77 -33.87
C SER A 80 -15.17 41.61 -33.65
N SER A 81 -15.48 41.88 -32.39
CA SER A 81 -16.54 42.74 -31.88
C SER A 81 -15.90 43.76 -30.93
N PRO A 82 -16.40 45.00 -30.80
CA PRO A 82 -15.86 45.96 -29.85
C PRO A 82 -15.88 45.37 -28.43
N GLN A 83 -14.69 45.17 -27.89
CA GLN A 83 -14.37 44.45 -26.66
C GLN A 83 -15.08 45.07 -25.43
N ARG A 84 -15.97 44.32 -24.77
CA ARG A 84 -16.39 44.59 -23.39
C ARG A 84 -15.66 43.61 -22.46
N ARG A 85 -14.99 44.12 -21.43
CA ARG A 85 -14.46 43.29 -20.34
C ARG A 85 -15.63 42.78 -19.50
N ALA A 86 -15.61 41.50 -19.14
CA ALA A 86 -16.50 40.96 -18.12
C ALA A 86 -15.98 41.43 -16.76
N VAL A 87 -16.57 42.52 -16.29
CA VAL A 87 -16.40 43.05 -14.93
C VAL A 87 -17.60 42.59 -14.11
N ASP A 88 -17.36 42.26 -12.84
CA ASP A 88 -18.48 42.11 -11.90
C ASP A 88 -19.22 43.45 -11.73
N SER A 89 -20.33 43.44 -10.98
CA SER A 89 -21.13 44.65 -10.70
C SER A 89 -20.35 45.76 -9.98
N HIS A 90 -19.11 45.51 -9.57
CA HIS A 90 -18.21 46.44 -8.88
C HIS A 90 -16.99 46.83 -9.72
N GLY A 91 -16.88 46.39 -10.98
CA GLY A 91 -15.76 46.76 -11.85
C GLY A 91 -14.50 45.91 -11.69
N ASN A 92 -14.54 44.81 -10.94
CA ASN A 92 -13.37 43.96 -10.72
C ASN A 92 -13.26 42.83 -11.74
N GLU A 93 -12.01 42.48 -12.07
CA GLU A 93 -11.68 41.35 -12.93
C GLU A 93 -11.87 40.03 -12.17
N VAL A 94 -12.76 39.17 -12.67
CA VAL A 94 -12.93 37.80 -12.15
C VAL A 94 -11.82 36.91 -12.70
N GLY A 95 -10.80 36.66 -11.87
CA GLY A 95 -9.69 35.75 -12.19
C GLY A 95 -10.10 34.28 -12.19
N GLU A 96 -9.47 33.49 -13.07
CA GLU A 96 -9.67 32.03 -13.15
C GLU A 96 -9.12 31.34 -11.90
N MET A 97 -9.89 30.42 -11.33
CA MET A 97 -9.55 29.73 -10.08
C MET A 97 -8.59 28.55 -10.36
N GLU A 98 -7.35 28.65 -9.88
CA GLU A 98 -6.33 27.60 -9.95
C GLU A 98 -6.74 26.37 -9.11
N LYS A 99 -6.79 25.19 -9.73
CA LYS A 99 -7.12 23.92 -9.07
C LYS A 99 -5.93 23.40 -8.24
N ARG A 100 -6.14 23.19 -6.94
CA ARG A 100 -5.11 22.70 -6.00
C ARG A 100 -4.89 21.18 -6.10
N ILE A 101 -3.63 20.74 -6.22
CA ILE A 101 -3.23 19.32 -6.13
C ILE A 101 -3.04 18.97 -4.64
N VAL A 102 -3.60 17.84 -4.19
CA VAL A 102 -3.40 17.33 -2.82
C VAL A 102 -2.47 16.12 -2.88
N THR A 103 -1.24 16.29 -2.43
CA THR A 103 -0.27 15.18 -2.30
C THR A 103 -0.52 14.45 -0.98
N ALA A 104 -1.09 13.25 -1.03
CA ALA A 104 -1.16 12.36 0.12
C ALA A 104 0.21 11.68 0.30
N ALA A 105 1.01 12.15 1.26
CA ALA A 105 2.25 11.47 1.62
C ALA A 105 1.91 10.11 2.27
N ALA A 106 2.47 9.02 1.76
CA ALA A 106 2.36 7.71 2.41
C ALA A 106 3.01 7.81 3.79
N ALA A 107 2.19 7.75 4.85
CA ALA A 107 2.69 7.71 6.21
C ALA A 107 3.47 6.39 6.39
N ALA A 108 4.77 6.49 6.66
CA ALA A 108 5.54 5.32 7.08
C ALA A 108 4.89 4.75 8.35
N ALA A 109 4.43 3.51 8.30
CA ALA A 109 3.83 2.86 9.45
C ALA A 109 4.85 2.85 10.61
N ALA A 110 4.49 3.44 11.74
CA ALA A 110 5.34 3.41 12.93
C ALA A 110 5.29 2.03 13.58
N VAL A 111 6.37 1.62 14.24
CA VAL A 111 6.36 0.40 15.04
C VAL A 111 5.38 0.59 16.22
N PRO A 112 4.40 -0.31 16.41
CA PRO A 112 3.46 -0.20 17.52
C PRO A 112 4.16 -0.19 18.88
N THR A 113 3.60 0.54 19.84
CA THR A 113 4.19 0.72 21.18
C THR A 113 4.40 -0.60 21.92
N TYR A 114 3.51 -1.58 21.73
CA TYR A 114 3.64 -2.92 22.34
C TYR A 114 4.87 -3.69 21.82
N ALA A 115 5.43 -3.29 20.67
CA ALA A 115 6.58 -3.89 20.01
C ALA A 115 7.84 -3.02 20.15
N SER A 116 7.91 -2.15 21.16
CA SER A 116 9.06 -1.27 21.44
C SER A 116 10.41 -2.02 21.51
N ALA A 117 10.41 -3.28 21.95
CA ALA A 117 11.60 -4.16 21.97
C ALA A 117 12.22 -4.39 20.57
N CYS A 118 11.50 -4.10 19.48
CA CYS A 118 11.99 -4.22 18.12
C CYS A 118 12.98 -3.10 17.75
N SER A 119 13.10 -2.02 18.51
CA SER A 119 14.11 -0.96 18.28
C SER A 119 14.10 -0.36 16.86
N GLY A 120 12.99 -0.47 16.13
CA GLY A 120 12.83 0.07 14.78
C GLY A 120 12.13 -0.87 13.78
N GLY A 121 11.82 -0.30 12.61
CA GLY A 121 10.99 -0.95 11.60
C GLY A 121 11.60 -2.20 10.97
N VAL A 122 12.92 -2.26 10.83
CA VAL A 122 13.62 -3.40 10.22
C VAL A 122 13.52 -4.67 11.08
N ARG A 123 13.65 -4.56 12.40
CA ARG A 123 13.48 -5.73 13.27
C ARG A 123 12.00 -6.10 13.42
N TYR A 124 11.12 -5.09 13.39
CA TYR A 124 9.67 -5.33 13.43
C TYR A 124 9.19 -6.08 12.16
N SER A 125 9.62 -5.66 10.96
CA SER A 125 9.30 -6.36 9.71
C SER A 125 9.85 -7.80 9.71
N SER A 126 11.08 -8.00 10.17
CA SER A 126 11.66 -9.34 10.33
C SER A 126 10.84 -10.23 11.29
N ALA A 127 10.39 -9.68 12.42
CA ALA A 127 9.54 -10.41 13.36
C ALA A 127 8.16 -10.73 12.76
N CYS A 128 7.57 -9.83 11.98
CA CYS A 128 6.31 -10.07 11.26
C CYS A 128 6.46 -11.16 10.18
N SER A 129 7.56 -11.16 9.41
CA SER A 129 7.87 -12.24 8.48
C SER A 129 8.06 -13.58 9.21
N CYS A 130 8.66 -13.56 10.40
CA CYS A 130 8.77 -14.71 11.28
C CYS A 130 7.42 -15.19 11.85
N PHE A 131 6.46 -14.29 12.02
CA PHE A 131 5.08 -14.62 12.34
C PHE A 131 4.32 -15.23 11.14
N GLY A 132 4.92 -15.22 9.95
CA GLY A 132 4.33 -15.74 8.72
C GLY A 132 3.54 -14.69 7.93
N ILE A 133 3.68 -13.40 8.24
CA ILE A 133 3.05 -12.33 7.47
C ILE A 133 3.96 -11.93 6.30
N THR A 134 3.42 -12.01 5.09
CA THR A 134 4.13 -11.63 3.86
C THR A 134 3.89 -10.16 3.55
N ALA A 135 4.94 -9.46 3.10
CA ALA A 135 4.80 -8.10 2.61
C ALA A 135 3.91 -8.03 1.37
N SER A 136 3.13 -6.95 1.27
CA SER A 136 2.21 -6.72 0.15
C SER A 136 2.48 -5.34 -0.44
N THR A 137 2.37 -5.22 -1.75
CA THR A 137 2.47 -3.94 -2.45
C THR A 137 1.10 -3.55 -2.97
N VAL A 138 0.68 -2.30 -2.71
CA VAL A 138 -0.53 -1.72 -3.28
C VAL A 138 -0.15 -0.60 -4.23
N THR A 139 -0.70 -0.62 -5.44
CA THR A 139 -0.50 0.43 -6.44
C THR A 139 -1.60 1.47 -6.26
N ALA A 140 -1.22 2.69 -5.89
CA ALA A 140 -2.12 3.83 -5.87
C ALA A 140 -2.39 4.33 -7.29
N ALA A 141 -3.49 5.06 -7.50
CA ALA A 141 -3.75 5.70 -8.78
C ALA A 141 -2.64 6.74 -9.10
N PRO A 142 -2.24 6.90 -10.37
CA PRO A 142 -1.34 7.98 -10.76
C PRO A 142 -2.01 9.34 -10.50
N PRO A 143 -1.26 10.35 -10.01
CA PRO A 143 -1.73 11.72 -10.03
C PRO A 143 -1.89 12.20 -11.49
N SER A 144 -2.84 13.11 -11.72
CA SER A 144 -3.08 13.69 -13.05
C SER A 144 -2.90 15.21 -13.02
N THR A 145 -2.15 15.73 -13.99
CA THR A 145 -1.98 17.17 -14.26
C THR A 145 -2.71 17.52 -15.55
N THR A 146 -3.61 18.51 -15.52
CA THR A 146 -4.29 18.99 -16.73
C THR A 146 -3.65 20.28 -17.20
N THR A 147 -3.20 20.30 -18.46
CA THR A 147 -2.66 21.50 -19.13
C THR A 147 -3.64 21.93 -20.21
N THR A 148 -4.19 23.15 -20.09
CA THR A 148 -5.09 23.71 -21.11
C THR A 148 -4.28 24.54 -22.10
N VAL A 149 -4.40 24.23 -23.39
CA VAL A 149 -3.82 24.98 -24.51
C VAL A 149 -4.94 25.67 -25.26
N THR A 150 -4.94 27.00 -25.25
CA THR A 150 -5.93 27.81 -25.96
C THR A 150 -5.47 28.09 -27.39
N ALA A 151 -6.24 27.65 -28.38
CA ALA A 151 -6.07 28.00 -29.79
C ALA A 151 -7.08 29.10 -30.18
N THR A 152 -6.57 30.26 -30.59
CA THR A 152 -7.41 31.40 -31.00
C THR A 152 -7.63 31.38 -32.51
N VAL A 153 -8.87 31.26 -32.95
CA VAL A 153 -9.27 31.42 -34.36
C VAL A 153 -9.91 32.79 -34.52
N THR A 154 -9.29 33.67 -35.30
CA THR A 154 -9.84 35.01 -35.59
C THR A 154 -10.61 34.96 -36.90
N VAL A 155 -11.89 35.33 -36.86
CA VAL A 155 -12.75 35.42 -38.06
C VAL A 155 -13.04 36.89 -38.32
N ALA A 156 -12.59 37.40 -39.47
CA ALA A 156 -12.90 38.76 -39.91
C ALA A 156 -14.36 38.83 -40.42
N PRO A 157 -15.11 39.91 -40.13
CA PRO A 157 -16.44 40.11 -40.72
C PRO A 157 -16.32 40.28 -42.24
N ALA A 158 -17.27 39.69 -42.98
CA ALA A 158 -17.35 39.82 -44.44
C ALA A 158 -17.59 41.30 -44.83
N PRO A 159 -16.99 41.79 -45.94
CA PRO A 159 -17.11 43.16 -46.42
C PRO A 159 -18.52 43.52 -46.93
#